data_AF-A0A952LNV7-F1
#
_entry.id   AF-A0A952LNV7-F1
#
_cell.length_a   1.000
_cell.length_b   1.000
_cell.length_c   1.000
_cell.angle_alpha   90.00
_cell.angle_beta   90.00
_cell.angle_gamma   90.00
#
_symmetry.space_group_name_H-M   'P 1'
#
loop_
_entity.id
_entity.type
_entity.pdbx_description
1 polymer ?
#
loop_
_entity_poly.entity_id
_entity_poly.type
_entity_poly.pdbx_seq_one_letter_code
_entity_poly.pdbx_strand_id
1 'polypeptide(L)'
;MIDQDLNLEAIHLEYTKNFNAQEKERKHIILIDGTWNDETGVGLDGLVTNIVQLQRILKNDEEKQIVRYHRGVGNDDDNGFFGNLIGGATGRGVEEIVEKAYVRFVQDWQKGDKICIFGFSRGAAAARMLAGKICIDGVPRSIKIDYLARENKATKVVEQFIGKYEMDTSGSPHQVEVDFVGVWDTVSAFGLVNNLQRFLGRKEADLFTDNYIAENIKRAVHLLAMDETRRIFVPSLMNQIEDKNHQSIEQKIHEVWFPGVHSDIGGSYKEDEIAKVSLYYMLKKFHEHVNGEGYSPLLIDEEMYKKRTLVTSQRAHFHFFGLSSGEGLRHIKMQVHGMADLVRKPKIHKLYYDLCGSHETYSMVKFGKVERAIKFQYMPFNVKTLKGNFEIVE
;
A
#
# COMPACT_ATOMS: atom_id res chain seq x y z
N MET A 1 19.11 -8.10 -35.28
CA MET A 1 20.08 -9.14 -34.86
C MET A 1 19.46 -9.87 -33.70
N ILE A 2 19.61 -11.18 -33.72
CA ILE A 2 18.80 -12.21 -33.04
C ILE A 2 18.67 -11.93 -31.54
N ASP A 3 17.42 -11.82 -31.07
CA ASP A 3 17.05 -11.91 -29.66
C ASP A 3 17.34 -13.36 -29.25
N GLN A 4 18.52 -13.59 -28.68
CA GLN A 4 18.85 -14.87 -28.07
C GLN A 4 18.16 -14.88 -26.71
N ASP A 5 16.89 -15.27 -26.71
CA ASP A 5 16.25 -15.80 -25.52
C ASP A 5 17.13 -16.95 -25.02
N LEU A 6 17.89 -16.68 -23.96
CA LEU A 6 18.56 -17.70 -23.16
C LEU A 6 17.47 -18.59 -22.58
N ASN A 7 17.18 -19.68 -23.29
CA ASN A 7 16.31 -20.77 -22.86
C ASN A 7 17.01 -21.54 -21.73
N LEU A 8 17.09 -20.92 -20.56
CA LEU A 8 17.48 -21.57 -19.32
C LEU A 8 16.31 -22.47 -18.90
N GLU A 9 16.59 -23.74 -18.61
CA GLU A 9 15.58 -24.77 -18.31
C GLU A 9 14.58 -24.29 -17.25
N ALA A 10 13.28 -24.38 -17.55
CA ALA A 10 12.24 -24.02 -16.61
C ALA A 10 12.31 -24.95 -15.38
N ILE A 11 12.32 -24.36 -14.18
CA ILE A 11 12.31 -25.12 -12.93
C ILE A 11 10.86 -25.30 -12.51
N HIS A 12 10.42 -26.56 -12.41
CA HIS A 12 9.07 -26.92 -11.96
C HIS A 12 9.11 -27.35 -10.49
N LEU A 13 8.44 -26.60 -9.62
CA LEU A 13 8.35 -26.92 -8.19
C LEU A 13 6.90 -27.11 -7.75
N GLU A 14 6.64 -28.13 -6.94
CA GLU A 14 5.34 -28.39 -6.31
C GLU A 14 5.43 -28.20 -4.80
N TYR A 15 4.48 -27.43 -4.25
CA TYR A 15 4.36 -27.17 -2.82
C TYR A 15 3.04 -27.73 -2.32
N THR A 16 3.10 -28.73 -1.45
CA THR A 16 1.91 -29.35 -0.83
C THR A 16 1.74 -28.86 0.60
N LYS A 17 0.50 -28.52 0.96
CA LYS A 17 0.12 -27.95 2.25
C LYS A 17 -0.49 -28.99 3.17
N ASN A 18 0.01 -29.04 4.40
CA ASN A 18 -0.53 -29.88 5.46
C ASN A 18 -1.56 -29.11 6.29
N PHE A 19 -2.83 -29.18 5.91
CA PHE A 19 -3.93 -28.54 6.66
C PHE A 19 -4.21 -29.20 8.02
N ASN A 20 -3.66 -30.39 8.26
CA ASN A 20 -3.76 -31.12 9.53
C ASN A 20 -2.57 -30.85 10.47
N ALA A 21 -1.62 -30.00 10.06
CA ALA A 21 -0.52 -29.57 10.92
C ALA A 21 -1.06 -28.88 12.19
N GLN A 22 -0.28 -28.97 13.27
CA GLN A 22 -0.54 -28.17 14.45
C GLN A 22 -0.42 -26.69 14.11
N GLU A 23 -1.36 -25.88 14.60
CA GLU A 23 -1.30 -24.44 14.42
C GLU A 23 -0.09 -23.86 15.15
N LYS A 24 0.69 -23.08 14.41
CA LYS A 24 1.82 -22.34 14.95
C LYS A 24 1.65 -20.88 14.60
N GLU A 25 1.46 -20.07 15.63
CA GLU A 25 1.37 -18.63 15.43
C GLU A 25 2.69 -18.10 14.88
N ARG A 26 2.63 -17.48 13.70
CA ARG A 26 3.71 -16.76 13.05
C ARG A 26 3.10 -15.63 12.24
N LYS A 27 3.72 -14.45 12.25
CA LYS A 27 3.22 -13.33 11.43
C LYS A 27 3.78 -13.44 10.01
N HIS A 28 2.90 -13.42 9.02
CA HIS A 28 3.28 -13.38 7.62
C HIS A 28 3.00 -11.98 7.08
N ILE A 29 4.04 -11.17 6.98
CA ILE A 29 3.97 -9.75 6.61
C ILE A 29 4.36 -9.60 5.13
N ILE A 30 3.41 -9.16 4.32
CA ILE A 30 3.56 -8.97 2.88
C ILE A 30 3.60 -7.47 2.60
N LEU A 31 4.66 -7.00 1.96
CA LEU A 31 4.93 -5.59 1.70
C LEU A 31 4.94 -5.36 0.18
N ILE A 32 4.04 -4.53 -0.33
CA ILE A 32 3.89 -4.29 -1.77
C ILE A 32 4.12 -2.80 -2.08
N ASP A 33 5.23 -2.48 -2.74
CA ASP A 33 5.57 -1.09 -3.00
C ASP A 33 4.82 -0.50 -4.22
N GLY A 34 4.76 0.83 -4.27
CA GLY A 34 4.29 1.59 -5.42
C GLY A 34 5.20 1.42 -6.63
N THR A 35 4.61 1.51 -7.82
CA THR A 35 5.30 1.46 -9.12
C THR A 35 6.44 2.47 -9.22
N TRP A 36 7.54 2.08 -9.86
CA TRP A 36 8.78 2.83 -10.06
C TRP A 36 9.62 3.10 -8.79
N ASN A 37 9.25 2.49 -7.66
CA ASN A 37 10.09 2.46 -6.46
C ASN A 37 10.76 1.08 -6.36
N ASP A 38 12.02 1.09 -5.92
CA ASP A 38 12.76 -0.10 -5.56
C ASP A 38 13.36 0.05 -4.15
N GLU A 39 13.78 -1.08 -3.58
CA GLU A 39 14.38 -1.15 -2.24
C GLU A 39 15.77 -0.49 -2.15
N THR A 40 16.37 -0.20 -3.30
CA THR A 40 17.73 0.32 -3.44
C THR A 40 17.76 1.85 -3.50
N GLY A 41 16.67 2.49 -3.96
CA GLY A 41 16.60 3.90 -4.27
C GLY A 41 17.59 4.33 -5.36
N VAL A 42 18.12 3.41 -6.17
CA VAL A 42 19.22 3.68 -7.13
C VAL A 42 18.78 4.69 -8.21
N GLY A 43 17.48 4.78 -8.52
CA GLY A 43 16.91 5.81 -9.39
C GLY A 43 16.48 7.12 -8.69
N LEU A 44 16.56 7.19 -7.36
CA LEU A 44 16.06 8.29 -6.53
C LEU A 44 17.08 8.76 -5.48
N ASP A 45 18.38 8.69 -5.76
CA ASP A 45 19.46 9.10 -4.83
C ASP A 45 19.38 8.43 -3.43
N GLY A 46 18.88 7.19 -3.35
CA GLY A 46 18.70 6.44 -2.10
C GLY A 46 17.43 6.78 -1.31
N LEU A 47 16.53 7.59 -1.86
CA LEU A 47 15.20 7.86 -1.31
C LEU A 47 14.28 6.66 -1.52
N VAL A 48 13.53 6.31 -0.48
CA VAL A 48 12.68 5.12 -0.46
C VAL A 48 11.31 5.40 0.16
N THR A 49 10.36 4.53 -0.11
CA THR A 49 8.99 4.62 0.40
C THR A 49 8.89 4.14 1.85
N ASN A 50 7.76 4.43 2.47
CA ASN A 50 7.40 3.90 3.78
C ASN A 50 7.24 2.37 3.78
N ILE A 51 7.02 1.73 2.62
CA ILE A 51 7.03 0.27 2.49
C ILE A 51 8.45 -0.26 2.73
N VAL A 52 9.45 0.34 2.10
CA VAL A 52 10.86 -0.02 2.32
C VAL A 52 11.32 0.36 3.73
N GLN A 53 10.90 1.50 4.27
CA GLN A 53 11.23 1.83 5.67
C GLN A 53 10.60 0.82 6.63
N LEU A 54 9.35 0.41 6.42
CA LEU A 54 8.70 -0.63 7.20
C LEU A 54 9.46 -1.97 7.09
N GLN A 55 9.88 -2.36 5.89
CA GLN A 55 10.73 -3.54 5.69
C GLN A 55 12.02 -3.47 6.51
N ARG A 56 12.68 -2.31 6.55
CA ARG A 56 13.92 -2.09 7.31
C ARG A 56 13.71 -2.11 8.83
N ILE A 57 12.49 -1.79 9.28
CA ILE A 57 12.12 -1.83 10.70
C ILE A 57 11.78 -3.27 11.11
N LEU A 58 11.10 -4.04 10.27
CA LEU A 58 10.65 -5.39 10.60
C LEU A 58 11.79 -6.41 10.46
N LYS A 59 11.94 -7.29 11.46
CA LYS A 59 12.89 -8.41 11.41
C LYS A 59 12.24 -9.66 10.85
N ASN A 60 13.02 -10.44 10.11
CA ASN A 60 12.63 -11.75 9.58
C ASN A 60 13.10 -12.86 10.54
N ASP A 61 12.19 -13.75 10.90
CA ASP A 61 12.39 -14.95 11.70
C ASP A 61 11.42 -16.01 11.16
N GLU A 62 11.95 -17.08 10.56
CA GLU A 62 11.16 -18.08 9.85
C GLU A 62 10.09 -18.77 10.73
N GLU A 63 10.25 -18.72 12.05
CA GLU A 63 9.36 -19.37 13.02
C GLU A 63 8.32 -18.42 13.62
N LYS A 64 8.62 -17.12 13.73
CA LYS A 64 7.78 -16.14 14.45
C LYS A 64 7.26 -14.99 13.59
N GLN A 65 8.02 -14.55 12.60
CA GLN A 65 7.63 -13.43 11.75
C GLN A 65 8.39 -13.44 10.42
N ILE A 66 7.72 -13.77 9.33
CA ILE A 66 8.28 -13.65 7.98
C ILE A 66 7.87 -12.33 7.32
N VAL A 67 8.83 -11.68 6.66
CA VAL A 67 8.61 -10.42 5.92
C VAL A 67 8.97 -10.65 4.46
N ARG A 68 8.01 -10.44 3.56
CA ARG A 68 8.16 -10.61 2.11
C ARG A 68 7.90 -9.28 1.41
N TYR A 69 8.88 -8.81 0.67
CA TYR A 69 8.80 -7.56 -0.08
C TYR A 69 8.59 -7.84 -1.57
N HIS A 70 7.64 -7.13 -2.17
CA HIS A 70 7.31 -7.18 -3.58
C HIS A 70 7.51 -5.80 -4.19
N ARG A 71 8.42 -5.72 -5.17
CA ARG A 71 8.66 -4.51 -5.96
C ARG A 71 7.40 -4.09 -6.74
N GLY A 72 7.21 -2.78 -6.90
CA GLY A 72 6.14 -2.21 -7.72
C GLY A 72 6.36 -2.39 -9.23
N VAL A 73 5.32 -2.09 -10.03
CA VAL A 73 5.37 -2.19 -11.51
C VAL A 73 6.44 -1.23 -12.08
N GLY A 74 7.07 -1.57 -13.20
CA GLY A 74 7.78 -0.61 -14.06
C GLY A 74 9.31 -0.59 -14.02
N ASN A 75 10.01 -1.30 -13.15
CA ASN A 75 11.47 -1.07 -12.95
C ASN A 75 12.43 -1.43 -14.12
N ASP A 76 11.94 -1.72 -15.32
CA ASP A 76 12.76 -1.83 -16.54
C ASP A 76 12.46 -0.63 -17.45
N ASP A 77 13.44 0.28 -17.53
CA ASP A 77 13.50 1.44 -18.43
C ASP A 77 12.39 2.49 -18.28
N ASP A 78 12.58 3.50 -17.42
CA ASP A 78 12.12 4.88 -17.68
C ASP A 78 12.53 5.89 -16.59
N ASN A 79 13.50 6.75 -16.92
CA ASN A 79 13.96 7.85 -16.09
C ASN A 79 12.94 9.00 -16.08
N GLY A 80 12.18 9.15 -14.99
CA GLY A 80 11.42 10.38 -14.75
C GLY A 80 10.30 10.25 -13.71
N PHE A 81 10.62 10.64 -12.46
CA PHE A 81 9.78 10.59 -11.25
C PHE A 81 8.33 11.11 -11.41
N PHE A 82 8.04 11.97 -12.41
CA PHE A 82 6.68 12.47 -12.66
C PHE A 82 6.27 12.60 -14.14
N GLY A 83 7.17 12.36 -15.11
CA GLY A 83 6.88 12.51 -16.54
C GLY A 83 6.10 11.35 -17.16
N ASN A 84 6.30 10.14 -16.64
CA ASN A 84 5.82 8.90 -17.28
C ASN A 84 4.58 8.29 -16.65
N LEU A 85 3.89 9.02 -15.75
CA LEU A 85 2.57 8.64 -15.26
C LEU A 85 1.51 8.48 -16.36
N ILE A 86 1.81 8.99 -17.56
CA ILE A 86 0.95 8.94 -18.75
C ILE A 86 1.35 7.80 -19.69
N GLY A 87 2.56 7.21 -19.56
CA GLY A 87 3.21 6.47 -20.64
C GLY A 87 3.19 4.93 -20.59
N GLY A 88 3.19 4.30 -19.42
CA GLY A 88 3.50 2.86 -19.36
C GLY A 88 2.74 2.08 -18.30
N ALA A 89 2.14 0.96 -18.73
CA ALA A 89 1.39 -0.04 -17.95
C ALA A 89 -0.08 0.32 -17.62
N THR A 90 -0.95 -0.04 -18.57
CA THR A 90 -2.35 -0.44 -18.30
C THR A 90 -2.39 -1.49 -17.17
N GLY A 91 -3.52 -1.64 -16.46
CA GLY A 91 -3.68 -2.41 -15.20
C GLY A 91 -3.11 -3.84 -15.09
N ARG A 92 -2.60 -4.43 -16.18
CA ARG A 92 -1.86 -5.71 -16.21
C ARG A 92 -0.71 -5.80 -15.21
N GLY A 93 0.01 -4.70 -14.98
CA GLY A 93 1.16 -4.72 -14.06
C GLY A 93 0.77 -4.99 -12.61
N VAL A 94 -0.37 -4.46 -12.15
CA VAL A 94 -0.84 -4.65 -10.76
C VAL A 94 -1.35 -6.09 -10.57
N GLU A 95 -2.04 -6.64 -11.56
CA GLU A 95 -2.46 -8.05 -11.56
C GLU A 95 -1.25 -8.99 -11.44
N GLU A 96 -0.18 -8.74 -12.20
CA GLU A 96 1.05 -9.54 -12.12
C GLU A 96 1.69 -9.50 -10.72
N ILE A 97 1.67 -8.34 -10.05
CA ILE A 97 2.16 -8.23 -8.66
C ILE A 97 1.29 -9.06 -7.72
N VAL A 98 -0.03 -8.97 -7.85
CA VAL A 98 -0.98 -9.72 -7.01
C VAL A 98 -0.77 -11.22 -7.18
N GLU A 99 -0.59 -11.68 -8.42
CA GLU A 99 -0.33 -13.08 -8.73
C GLU A 99 0.98 -13.57 -8.13
N LYS A 100 2.08 -12.81 -8.32
CA LYS A 100 3.38 -13.14 -7.71
C LYS A 100 3.32 -13.15 -6.18
N ALA A 101 2.65 -12.16 -5.58
CA ALA A 101 2.50 -12.06 -4.14
C ALA A 101 1.63 -13.19 -3.58
N TYR A 102 0.55 -13.56 -4.28
CA TYR A 102 -0.30 -14.68 -3.89
C TYR A 102 0.43 -16.01 -3.98
N VAL A 103 1.13 -16.29 -5.08
CA VAL A 103 1.93 -17.51 -5.21
C VAL A 103 2.95 -17.58 -4.09
N ARG A 104 3.68 -16.49 -3.83
CA ARG A 104 4.67 -16.47 -2.74
C ARG A 104 4.03 -16.64 -1.36
N PHE A 105 2.89 -15.99 -1.13
CA PHE A 105 2.07 -16.17 0.07
C PHE A 105 1.73 -17.64 0.27
N VAL A 106 1.16 -18.30 -0.74
CA VAL A 106 0.82 -19.72 -0.68
C VAL A 106 2.07 -20.53 -0.40
N GLN A 107 3.19 -20.30 -1.05
CA GLN A 107 4.44 -21.04 -0.81
C GLN A 107 4.88 -20.98 0.66
N ASP A 108 4.92 -19.78 1.23
CA ASP A 108 5.41 -19.56 2.59
C ASP A 108 4.37 -19.93 3.67
N TRP A 109 3.07 -19.91 3.35
CA TRP A 109 1.98 -20.08 4.32
C TRP A 109 2.06 -21.40 5.09
N GLN A 110 1.86 -21.29 6.40
CA GLN A 110 1.59 -22.41 7.29
C GLN A 110 0.33 -22.16 8.13
N LYS A 111 -0.24 -23.24 8.65
CA LYS A 111 -1.43 -23.15 9.49
C LYS A 111 -1.14 -22.41 10.79
N GLY A 112 -1.96 -21.42 11.11
CA GLY A 112 -1.78 -20.52 12.27
C GLY A 112 -1.09 -19.20 11.94
N ASP A 113 -0.65 -19.00 10.69
CA ASP A 113 -0.08 -17.72 10.26
C ASP A 113 -1.09 -16.57 10.44
N LYS A 114 -0.60 -15.43 10.92
CA LYS A 114 -1.33 -14.15 10.99
C LYS A 114 -0.95 -13.28 9.80
N ILE A 115 -1.88 -13.03 8.89
CA ILE A 115 -1.58 -12.45 7.58
C ILE A 115 -1.74 -10.93 7.63
N CYS A 116 -0.64 -10.23 7.36
CA CYS A 116 -0.59 -8.78 7.41
C CYS A 116 -0.09 -8.25 6.06
N ILE A 117 -0.87 -7.42 5.37
CA ILE A 117 -0.55 -6.95 4.01
C ILE A 117 -0.43 -5.44 4.02
N PHE A 118 0.64 -4.92 3.46
CA PHE A 118 0.90 -3.49 3.37
C PHE A 118 1.12 -3.06 1.94
N GLY A 119 0.72 -1.84 1.61
CA GLY A 119 1.04 -1.29 0.29
C GLY A 119 0.94 0.22 0.18
N PHE A 120 1.63 0.79 -0.81
CA PHE A 120 1.59 2.22 -1.12
C PHE A 120 1.15 2.45 -2.57
N SER A 121 0.28 3.44 -2.82
CA SER A 121 -0.10 3.85 -4.18
C SER A 121 -0.77 2.72 -5.00
N ARG A 122 -0.19 2.31 -6.13
CA ARG A 122 -0.61 1.11 -6.87
C ARG A 122 -0.31 -0.19 -6.11
N GLY A 123 0.73 -0.21 -5.28
CA GLY A 123 1.01 -1.31 -4.35
C GLY A 123 -0.06 -1.44 -3.26
N ALA A 124 -0.71 -0.34 -2.85
CA ALA A 124 -1.88 -0.39 -1.98
C ALA A 124 -3.10 -1.02 -2.67
N ALA A 125 -3.29 -0.76 -3.96
CA ALA A 125 -4.31 -1.44 -4.75
C ALA A 125 -4.02 -2.95 -4.84
N ALA A 126 -2.77 -3.32 -5.14
CA ALA A 126 -2.33 -4.72 -5.12
C ALA A 126 -2.52 -5.38 -3.73
N ALA A 127 -2.21 -4.69 -2.63
CA ALA A 127 -2.39 -5.21 -1.27
C ALA A 127 -3.85 -5.55 -0.98
N ARG A 128 -4.77 -4.65 -1.36
CA ARG A 128 -6.22 -4.89 -1.25
C ARG A 128 -6.63 -6.06 -2.15
N MET A 129 -6.12 -6.12 -3.39
CA MET A 129 -6.45 -7.18 -4.35
C MET A 129 -5.97 -8.54 -3.88
N LEU A 130 -4.79 -8.59 -3.27
CA LEU A 130 -4.24 -9.79 -2.67
C LEU A 130 -5.13 -10.28 -1.52
N ALA A 131 -5.58 -9.37 -0.63
CA ALA A 131 -6.52 -9.75 0.43
C ALA A 131 -7.83 -10.34 -0.14
N GLY A 132 -8.37 -9.72 -1.19
CA GLY A 132 -9.54 -10.23 -1.92
C GLY A 132 -9.30 -11.57 -2.61
N LYS A 133 -8.13 -11.77 -3.22
CA LYS A 133 -7.73 -13.04 -3.83
C LYS A 133 -7.61 -14.14 -2.76
N ILE A 134 -7.00 -13.86 -1.61
CA ILE A 134 -6.95 -14.79 -0.47
C ILE A 134 -8.36 -15.12 0.03
N CYS A 135 -9.27 -14.15 0.05
CA CYS A 135 -10.67 -14.38 0.44
C CYS A 135 -11.41 -15.34 -0.52
N ILE A 136 -11.07 -15.28 -1.82
CA ILE A 136 -11.73 -16.08 -2.86
C ILE A 136 -11.08 -17.45 -3.01
N ASP A 137 -9.76 -17.44 -3.22
CA ASP A 137 -8.99 -18.62 -3.61
C ASP A 137 -8.51 -19.41 -2.38
N GLY A 138 -8.44 -18.79 -1.20
CA GLY A 138 -7.88 -19.39 0.01
C GLY A 138 -6.43 -19.83 -0.17
N VAL A 139 -6.06 -20.93 0.49
CA VAL A 139 -4.80 -21.65 0.26
C VAL A 139 -5.12 -23.02 -0.34
N PRO A 140 -4.61 -23.36 -1.53
CA PRO A 140 -4.87 -24.66 -2.15
C PRO A 140 -4.08 -25.78 -1.47
N ARG A 141 -4.51 -27.04 -1.65
CA ARG A 141 -3.80 -28.22 -1.11
C ARG A 141 -2.41 -28.37 -1.68
N SER A 142 -2.24 -28.13 -2.98
CA SER A 142 -0.93 -27.96 -3.58
C SER A 142 -0.95 -26.85 -4.64
N ILE A 143 0.24 -26.30 -4.89
CA ILE A 143 0.49 -25.35 -5.96
C ILE A 143 1.76 -25.79 -6.71
N LYS A 144 1.65 -25.90 -8.04
CA LYS A 144 2.76 -26.17 -8.95
C LYS A 144 3.17 -24.87 -9.61
N ILE A 145 4.46 -24.58 -9.66
CA ILE A 145 4.99 -23.31 -10.12
C ILE A 145 6.11 -23.56 -11.12
N ASP A 146 5.97 -22.92 -12.28
CA ASP A 146 6.97 -22.88 -13.33
C ASP A 146 7.78 -21.61 -13.18
N TYR A 147 9.06 -21.75 -12.85
CA TYR A 147 10.00 -20.64 -12.80
C TYR A 147 10.68 -20.44 -14.13
N LEU A 148 10.74 -19.17 -14.55
CA LEU A 148 11.51 -18.71 -15.70
C LEU A 148 12.72 -17.93 -15.19
N ALA A 149 13.86 -18.09 -15.85
CA ALA A 149 15.03 -17.27 -15.58
C ALA A 149 15.17 -16.21 -16.68
N ARG A 150 15.35 -14.95 -16.31
CA ARG A 150 15.62 -13.85 -17.25
C ARG A 150 16.76 -13.00 -16.73
N GLU A 151 17.63 -12.57 -17.63
CA GLU A 151 18.64 -11.56 -17.31
C GLU A 151 17.96 -10.20 -17.19
N ASN A 152 18.09 -9.58 -16.01
CA ASN A 152 17.75 -8.18 -15.82
C ASN A 152 18.72 -7.33 -16.66
N LYS A 153 18.19 -6.56 -17.61
CA LYS A 153 19.02 -5.82 -18.58
C LYS A 153 19.87 -4.73 -17.92
N ALA A 154 19.38 -4.14 -16.83
CA ALA A 154 20.05 -3.06 -16.11
C ALA A 154 21.14 -3.57 -15.15
N THR A 155 20.87 -4.65 -14.41
CA THR A 155 21.80 -5.17 -13.39
C THR A 155 22.69 -6.30 -13.91
N LYS A 156 22.37 -6.88 -15.08
CA LYS A 156 23.03 -8.08 -15.63
C LYS A 156 22.94 -9.31 -14.74
N VAL A 157 22.00 -9.31 -13.80
CA VAL A 157 21.73 -10.45 -12.91
C VAL A 157 20.62 -11.31 -13.53
N VAL A 158 20.83 -12.62 -13.56
CA VAL A 158 19.75 -13.56 -13.90
C VAL A 158 18.82 -13.69 -12.70
N GLU A 159 17.60 -13.19 -12.86
CA GLU A 159 16.55 -13.23 -11.86
C GLU A 159 15.55 -14.34 -12.21
N GLN A 160 15.07 -15.07 -11.20
CA GLN A 160 13.99 -16.04 -11.37
C GLN A 160 12.64 -15.35 -11.19
N PHE A 161 11.72 -15.63 -12.09
CA PHE A 161 10.37 -15.10 -12.07
C PHE A 161 9.36 -16.23 -12.17
N ILE A 162 8.20 -16.04 -11.53
CA ILE A 162 7.05 -16.93 -11.66
C ILE A 162 6.50 -16.77 -13.08
N GLY A 163 6.56 -17.84 -13.87
CA GLY A 163 6.02 -17.89 -15.23
C GLY A 163 4.56 -18.30 -15.24
N LYS A 164 4.28 -19.54 -14.84
CA LYS A 164 2.93 -20.09 -14.70
C LYS A 164 2.81 -20.80 -13.36
N TYR A 165 1.59 -20.93 -12.88
CA TYR A 165 1.31 -21.79 -11.74
C TYR A 165 -0.05 -22.47 -11.91
N GLU A 166 -0.19 -23.64 -11.31
CA GLU A 166 -1.41 -24.43 -11.28
C GLU A 166 -1.74 -24.77 -9.83
N MET A 167 -2.96 -24.49 -9.40
CA MET A 167 -3.46 -24.85 -8.08
C MET A 167 -4.24 -26.16 -8.14
N ASP A 168 -4.11 -26.99 -7.11
CA ASP A 168 -5.01 -28.12 -6.93
C ASP A 168 -6.43 -27.63 -6.61
N THR A 169 -7.35 -27.83 -7.57
CA THR A 169 -8.77 -27.48 -7.47
C THR A 169 -9.66 -28.67 -7.14
N SER A 170 -9.09 -29.86 -6.90
CA SER A 170 -9.85 -31.09 -6.62
C SER A 170 -10.55 -31.09 -5.25
N GLY A 171 -10.21 -30.15 -4.37
CA GLY A 171 -10.83 -29.99 -3.06
C GLY A 171 -11.02 -28.54 -2.66
N SER A 172 -11.71 -28.32 -1.55
CA SER A 172 -11.90 -26.98 -1.00
C SER A 172 -10.57 -26.40 -0.50
N PRO A 173 -10.24 -25.15 -0.86
CA PRO A 173 -9.07 -24.48 -0.32
C PRO A 173 -9.27 -24.20 1.17
N HIS A 174 -8.16 -24.09 1.90
CA HIS A 174 -8.17 -23.64 3.28
C HIS A 174 -8.46 -22.14 3.32
N GLN A 175 -9.53 -21.74 4.00
CA GLN A 175 -9.90 -20.33 4.15
C GLN A 175 -8.95 -19.64 5.12
N VAL A 176 -8.52 -18.43 4.77
CA VAL A 176 -7.53 -17.66 5.53
C VAL A 176 -8.06 -16.26 5.79
N GLU A 177 -8.06 -15.87 7.05
CA GLU A 177 -8.30 -14.49 7.47
C GLU A 177 -7.07 -13.63 7.24
N VAL A 178 -7.29 -12.37 6.86
CA VAL A 178 -6.26 -11.35 6.78
C VAL A 178 -6.36 -10.46 8.00
N ASP A 179 -5.47 -10.62 8.96
CA ASP A 179 -5.54 -9.93 10.24
C ASP A 179 -5.40 -8.40 10.07
N PHE A 180 -4.48 -7.95 9.21
CA PHE A 180 -4.23 -6.53 9.04
C PHE A 180 -3.95 -6.13 7.58
N VAL A 181 -4.61 -5.09 7.09
CA VAL A 181 -4.27 -4.41 5.83
C VAL A 181 -3.89 -2.97 6.12
N GLY A 182 -2.64 -2.60 5.90
CA GLY A 182 -2.13 -1.24 6.12
C GLY A 182 -1.70 -0.57 4.82
N VAL A 183 -2.43 0.44 4.36
CA VAL A 183 -2.13 1.08 3.08
C VAL A 183 -1.92 2.59 3.18
N TRP A 184 -1.01 3.10 2.34
CA TRP A 184 -0.81 4.52 2.11
C TRP A 184 -1.38 4.90 0.74
N ASP A 185 -2.29 5.87 0.76
CA ASP A 185 -2.83 6.61 -0.37
C ASP A 185 -3.10 5.76 -1.63
N THR A 186 -4.08 4.86 -1.53
CA THR A 186 -4.42 3.92 -2.60
C THR A 186 -4.83 4.65 -3.88
N VAL A 187 -4.18 4.36 -5.00
CA VAL A 187 -4.56 4.93 -6.31
C VAL A 187 -4.90 3.81 -7.29
N SER A 188 -6.14 3.82 -7.78
CA SER A 188 -6.55 2.91 -8.86
C SER A 188 -5.90 3.32 -10.18
N ALA A 189 -5.22 2.40 -10.86
CA ALA A 189 -4.90 2.62 -12.28
C ALA A 189 -6.21 2.48 -13.07
N PHE A 190 -6.54 3.47 -13.91
CA PHE A 190 -7.71 3.41 -14.78
C PHE A 190 -7.74 2.08 -15.58
N GLY A 191 -8.84 1.32 -15.49
CA GLY A 191 -9.03 0.05 -16.21
C GLY A 191 -8.71 -1.25 -15.45
N LEU A 192 -8.22 -1.18 -14.20
CA LEU A 192 -7.95 -2.36 -13.34
C LEU A 192 -9.20 -3.22 -13.08
N VAL A 193 -10.35 -2.56 -12.94
CA VAL A 193 -11.61 -3.18 -12.53
C VAL A 193 -12.15 -4.14 -13.60
N ASN A 194 -12.15 -3.73 -14.87
CA ASN A 194 -12.67 -4.53 -15.97
C ASN A 194 -11.80 -5.76 -16.28
N ASN A 195 -10.49 -5.69 -16.01
CA ASN A 195 -9.57 -6.79 -16.27
C ASN A 195 -9.56 -7.80 -15.12
N LEU A 196 -9.60 -7.35 -13.85
CA LEU A 196 -9.70 -8.24 -12.69
C LEU A 196 -11.02 -9.02 -12.65
N GLN A 197 -12.16 -8.40 -12.99
CA GLN A 197 -13.45 -9.12 -13.11
C GLN A 197 -13.38 -10.23 -14.17
N ARG A 198 -12.77 -9.95 -15.33
CA ARG A 198 -12.54 -10.96 -16.38
C ARG A 198 -11.54 -12.04 -15.93
N PHE A 199 -10.54 -11.67 -15.16
CA PHE A 199 -9.47 -12.55 -14.68
C PHE A 199 -9.96 -13.53 -13.59
N LEU A 200 -10.81 -13.09 -12.67
CA LEU A 200 -11.37 -13.93 -11.60
C LEU A 200 -12.54 -14.82 -12.08
N GLY A 201 -12.92 -14.79 -13.35
CA GLY A 201 -13.99 -15.62 -13.92
C GLY A 201 -15.39 -15.36 -13.33
N ARG A 202 -15.58 -14.24 -12.61
CA ARG A 202 -16.84 -13.90 -11.93
C ARG A 202 -17.64 -12.92 -12.78
N LYS A 203 -18.92 -13.24 -13.03
CA LYS A 203 -19.88 -12.28 -13.62
C LYS A 203 -20.25 -11.16 -12.64
N GLU A 204 -20.09 -11.40 -11.33
CA GLU A 204 -20.40 -10.47 -10.25
C GLU A 204 -19.39 -10.66 -9.10
N ALA A 205 -18.28 -9.92 -9.15
CA ALA A 205 -17.47 -9.69 -7.95
C ALA A 205 -17.02 -8.23 -7.90
N ASP A 206 -17.69 -7.47 -7.03
CA ASP A 206 -17.44 -6.06 -6.73
C ASP A 206 -16.30 -5.85 -5.73
N LEU A 207 -15.21 -6.60 -5.86
CA LEU A 207 -14.06 -6.42 -4.95
C LEU A 207 -13.18 -5.21 -5.33
N PHE A 208 -13.35 -4.64 -6.52
CA PHE A 208 -12.66 -3.39 -6.93
C PHE A 208 -13.53 -2.39 -7.70
N THR A 209 -14.77 -2.73 -8.06
CA THR A 209 -15.71 -1.80 -8.68
C THR A 209 -16.24 -0.78 -7.67
N ASP A 210 -16.42 -1.18 -6.40
CA ASP A 210 -17.16 -0.40 -5.41
C ASP A 210 -16.36 -0.03 -4.15
N ASN A 211 -15.03 -0.07 -4.24
CA ASN A 211 -14.12 0.28 -3.15
C ASN A 211 -14.25 -0.61 -1.88
N TYR A 212 -14.95 -1.74 -1.96
CA TYR A 212 -15.15 -2.64 -0.82
C TYR A 212 -13.86 -3.35 -0.39
N ILE A 213 -13.69 -3.51 0.93
CA ILE A 213 -12.67 -4.39 1.50
C ILE A 213 -13.20 -5.83 1.54
N ALA A 214 -12.31 -6.81 1.38
CA ALA A 214 -12.66 -8.22 1.47
C ALA A 214 -13.19 -8.61 2.87
N GLU A 215 -14.13 -9.55 2.90
CA GLU A 215 -14.81 -9.96 4.14
C GLU A 215 -13.85 -10.60 5.14
N ASN A 216 -12.85 -11.34 4.64
CA ASN A 216 -11.84 -12.02 5.46
C ASN A 216 -10.81 -11.09 6.13
N ILE A 217 -10.82 -9.79 5.83
CA ILE A 217 -9.95 -8.83 6.52
C ILE A 217 -10.46 -8.67 7.97
N LYS A 218 -9.61 -8.48 8.99
CA LYS A 218 -10.05 -8.14 10.35
C LYS A 218 -9.91 -6.65 10.65
N ARG A 219 -8.83 -6.03 10.17
CA ARG A 219 -8.55 -4.61 10.33
C ARG A 219 -7.95 -4.02 9.06
N ALA A 220 -8.50 -2.91 8.60
CA ALA A 220 -7.97 -2.15 7.47
C ALA A 220 -7.63 -0.73 7.92
N VAL A 221 -6.42 -0.27 7.64
CA VAL A 221 -5.91 1.06 7.97
C VAL A 221 -5.45 1.73 6.69
N HIS A 222 -5.93 2.94 6.42
CA HIS A 222 -5.63 3.66 5.18
C HIS A 222 -5.31 5.12 5.47
N LEU A 223 -4.07 5.51 5.16
CA LEU A 223 -3.56 6.86 5.40
C LEU A 223 -3.56 7.64 4.09
N LEU A 224 -4.26 8.76 4.04
CA LEU A 224 -4.63 9.48 2.82
C LEU A 224 -3.96 10.84 2.73
N ALA A 225 -3.53 11.23 1.53
CA ALA A 225 -3.00 12.57 1.27
C ALA A 225 -4.14 13.57 1.02
N MET A 226 -4.19 14.67 1.77
CA MET A 226 -5.26 15.65 1.60
C MET A 226 -4.95 16.70 0.53
N ASP A 227 -3.68 17.06 0.32
CA ASP A 227 -3.29 18.20 -0.55
C ASP A 227 -2.93 17.79 -1.99
N GLU A 228 -3.07 16.51 -2.33
CA GLU A 228 -2.83 16.02 -3.68
C GLU A 228 -3.92 16.51 -4.66
N THR A 229 -3.51 17.09 -5.79
CA THR A 229 -4.40 17.74 -6.77
C THR A 229 -4.47 17.00 -8.10
N ARG A 230 -3.52 16.09 -8.37
CA ARG A 230 -3.43 15.43 -9.67
C ARG A 230 -4.58 14.46 -9.84
N ARG A 231 -5.39 14.66 -10.88
CA ARG A 231 -6.58 13.85 -11.19
C ARG A 231 -6.29 12.35 -11.33
N ILE A 232 -5.08 11.98 -11.77
CA ILE A 232 -4.65 10.58 -11.90
C ILE A 232 -4.27 9.93 -10.56
N PHE A 233 -4.18 10.71 -9.49
CA PHE A 233 -3.98 10.28 -8.12
C PHE A 233 -5.25 10.49 -7.29
N VAL A 234 -6.45 10.37 -7.85
CA VAL A 234 -7.66 10.34 -7.00
C VAL A 234 -7.61 9.07 -6.15
N PRO A 235 -7.77 9.18 -4.82
CA PRO A 235 -7.60 8.04 -3.94
C PRO A 235 -8.84 7.14 -4.02
N SER A 236 -8.59 5.84 -4.01
CA SER A 236 -9.63 4.83 -3.90
C SER A 236 -9.86 4.57 -2.42
N LEU A 237 -10.92 5.15 -1.85
CA LEU A 237 -11.26 4.97 -0.44
C LEU A 237 -11.68 3.52 -0.16
N MET A 238 -11.93 3.20 1.10
CA MET A 238 -12.40 1.90 1.56
C MET A 238 -13.87 1.95 1.90
N ASN A 239 -14.56 0.86 1.60
CA ASN A 239 -15.96 0.66 1.88
C ASN A 239 -16.17 -0.76 2.42
N GLN A 240 -17.30 -1.05 3.06
CA GLN A 240 -17.66 -2.41 3.49
C GLN A 240 -19.15 -2.66 3.24
N ILE A 241 -19.51 -3.89 2.87
CA ILE A 241 -20.91 -4.31 2.78
C ILE A 241 -21.51 -4.20 4.19
N GLU A 242 -22.42 -3.25 4.40
CA GLU A 242 -23.05 -3.03 5.70
C GLU A 242 -23.97 -4.21 6.06
N ASP A 243 -23.94 -4.62 7.33
CA ASP A 243 -25.07 -5.32 7.94
C ASP A 243 -26.09 -4.28 8.45
N LYS A 244 -27.36 -4.69 8.64
CA LYS A 244 -28.54 -3.83 8.84
C LYS A 244 -28.42 -2.77 9.96
N ASN A 245 -27.42 -2.86 10.83
CA ASN A 245 -27.26 -2.04 12.02
C ASN A 245 -26.14 -0.97 11.95
N HIS A 246 -25.42 -0.81 10.83
CA HIS A 246 -24.39 0.25 10.60
C HIS A 246 -23.23 0.37 11.63
N GLN A 247 -23.20 -0.43 12.71
CA GLN A 247 -22.24 -0.30 13.81
C GLN A 247 -20.88 -0.96 13.54
N SER A 248 -20.78 -1.88 12.57
CA SER A 248 -19.59 -2.73 12.36
C SER A 248 -18.46 -2.07 11.54
N ILE A 249 -18.73 -0.96 10.84
CA ILE A 249 -17.84 -0.43 9.79
C ILE A 249 -16.68 0.39 10.37
N GLU A 250 -16.94 1.21 11.39
CA GLU A 250 -15.90 2.03 12.03
C GLU A 250 -14.88 1.20 12.83
N GLN A 251 -15.28 0.01 13.28
CA GLN A 251 -14.39 -0.90 14.01
C GLN A 251 -13.41 -1.63 13.09
N LYS A 252 -13.77 -1.81 11.81
CA LYS A 252 -12.93 -2.55 10.85
C LYS A 252 -12.05 -1.63 10.02
N ILE A 253 -12.59 -0.51 9.54
CA ILE A 253 -11.89 0.45 8.66
C ILE A 253 -11.45 1.68 9.45
N HIS A 254 -10.16 2.01 9.34
CA HIS A 254 -9.57 3.21 9.92
C HIS A 254 -8.90 4.05 8.82
N GLU A 255 -9.67 4.96 8.25
CA GLU A 255 -9.22 5.94 7.25
C GLU A 255 -8.87 7.27 7.92
N VAL A 256 -7.68 7.81 7.64
CA VAL A 256 -7.20 9.07 8.22
C VAL A 256 -6.53 9.92 7.16
N TRP A 257 -6.93 11.19 7.09
CA TRP A 257 -6.37 12.18 6.18
C TRP A 257 -5.20 12.93 6.83
N PHE A 258 -4.08 12.98 6.13
CA PHE A 258 -2.85 13.66 6.53
C PHE A 258 -2.56 14.85 5.62
N PRO A 259 -1.97 15.93 6.16
CA PRO A 259 -1.48 17.06 5.38
C PRO A 259 -0.36 16.60 4.44
N GLY A 260 -0.24 17.23 3.27
CA GLY A 260 0.74 16.87 2.23
C GLY A 260 0.14 16.12 1.04
N VAL A 261 0.99 15.89 0.04
CA VAL A 261 0.67 15.18 -1.22
C VAL A 261 1.00 13.69 -1.15
N HIS A 262 0.75 12.95 -2.23
CA HIS A 262 0.89 11.48 -2.30
C HIS A 262 2.16 10.91 -1.64
N SER A 263 3.34 11.44 -2.01
CA SER A 263 4.63 10.98 -1.49
C SER A 263 5.04 11.65 -0.17
N ASP A 264 4.36 12.70 0.29
CA ASP A 264 4.49 13.17 1.69
C ASP A 264 3.91 12.12 2.65
N ILE A 265 2.94 11.33 2.19
CA ILE A 265 2.30 10.28 2.99
C ILE A 265 2.99 8.93 2.79
N GLY A 266 3.34 8.58 1.55
CA GLY A 266 3.97 7.31 1.22
C GLY A 266 5.50 7.26 1.29
N GLY A 267 6.17 8.39 1.49
CA GLY A 267 7.64 8.50 1.39
C GLY A 267 8.13 8.72 -0.04
N SER A 268 9.43 8.60 -0.28
CA SER A 268 10.20 8.92 -1.52
C SER A 268 10.69 10.37 -1.70
N TYR A 269 10.32 11.30 -0.81
CA TYR A 269 10.97 12.63 -0.78
C TYR A 269 12.21 12.65 0.11
N LYS A 270 13.10 13.61 -0.18
CA LYS A 270 14.29 13.88 0.64
C LYS A 270 13.91 14.49 1.97
N GLU A 271 13.04 15.48 1.94
CA GLU A 271 12.37 16.02 3.10
C GLU A 271 11.16 15.12 3.42
N ASP A 272 11.31 14.24 4.41
CA ASP A 272 10.42 13.12 4.68
C ASP A 272 9.67 13.24 6.02
N GLU A 273 9.62 14.43 6.64
CA GLU A 273 9.10 14.56 8.01
C GLU A 273 7.64 14.11 8.13
N ILE A 274 6.79 14.46 7.15
CA ILE A 274 5.38 14.02 7.11
C ILE A 274 5.30 12.50 6.90
N ALA A 275 6.16 11.94 6.05
CA ALA A 275 6.18 10.51 5.77
C ALA A 275 6.61 9.70 7.00
N LYS A 276 7.51 10.23 7.83
CA LYS A 276 7.87 9.64 9.12
C LYS A 276 6.69 9.61 10.09
N VAL A 277 5.92 10.69 10.15
CA VAL A 277 4.70 10.75 10.98
C VAL A 277 3.67 9.72 10.51
N SER A 278 3.43 9.62 9.20
CA SER A 278 2.48 8.63 8.66
C SER A 278 2.96 7.19 8.89
N LEU A 279 4.27 6.91 8.76
CA LEU A 279 4.86 5.61 9.07
C LEU A 279 4.71 5.25 10.55
N TYR A 280 5.02 6.19 11.44
CA TYR A 280 4.83 6.03 12.88
C TYR A 280 3.37 5.72 13.20
N TYR A 281 2.43 6.45 12.60
CA TYR A 281 1.00 6.24 12.81
C TYR A 281 0.56 4.84 12.34
N MET A 282 1.02 4.38 11.18
CA MET A 282 0.73 3.03 10.69
C MET A 282 1.28 1.96 11.65
N LEU A 283 2.53 2.10 12.09
CA LEU A 283 3.15 1.18 13.05
C LEU A 283 2.40 1.17 14.37
N LYS A 284 1.99 2.34 14.89
CA LYS A 284 1.15 2.44 16.08
C LYS A 284 -0.15 1.64 15.92
N LYS A 285 -0.87 1.82 14.81
CA LYS A 285 -2.11 1.07 14.54
C LYS A 285 -1.89 -0.43 14.37
N PHE A 286 -0.75 -0.82 13.78
CA PHE A 286 -0.39 -2.22 13.63
C PHE A 286 -0.04 -2.86 14.99
N HIS A 287 0.74 -2.18 15.82
CA HIS A 287 1.03 -2.61 17.19
C HIS A 287 -0.23 -2.71 18.06
N GLU A 288 -1.13 -1.73 17.97
CA GLU A 288 -2.43 -1.74 18.67
C GLU A 288 -3.25 -2.97 18.27
N HIS A 289 -3.30 -3.33 16.99
CA HIS A 289 -4.00 -4.52 16.51
C HIS A 289 -3.35 -5.81 17.02
N VAL A 290 -2.03 -5.97 16.86
CA VAL A 290 -1.28 -7.15 17.33
C VAL A 290 -1.49 -7.36 18.84
N ASN A 291 -1.40 -6.31 19.63
CA ASN A 291 -1.61 -6.38 21.08
C ASN A 291 -3.08 -6.65 21.43
N GLY A 292 -4.02 -5.99 20.75
CA GLY A 292 -5.46 -6.14 21.00
C GLY A 292 -5.96 -7.56 20.73
N GLU A 293 -5.36 -8.24 19.75
CA GLU A 293 -5.66 -9.63 19.42
C GLU A 293 -4.88 -10.64 20.29
N GLY A 294 -3.97 -10.18 21.14
CA GLY A 294 -3.14 -11.05 21.99
C GLY A 294 -2.09 -11.84 21.24
N TYR A 295 -1.70 -11.41 20.04
CA TYR A 295 -0.63 -12.05 19.26
C TYR A 295 0.74 -11.81 19.88
N SER A 296 1.70 -12.67 19.56
CA SER A 296 3.10 -12.44 19.93
C SER A 296 3.59 -11.07 19.41
N PRO A 297 4.47 -10.37 20.16
CA PRO A 297 4.95 -9.04 19.76
C PRO A 297 5.59 -9.02 18.37
N LEU A 298 5.54 -7.85 17.71
CA LEU A 298 6.26 -7.62 16.47
C LEU A 298 7.77 -7.71 16.69
N LEU A 299 8.45 -8.41 15.78
CA LEU A 299 9.91 -8.43 15.77
C LEU A 299 10.40 -7.22 14.99
N ILE A 300 11.00 -6.27 15.69
CA ILE A 300 11.50 -5.02 15.10
C ILE A 300 12.98 -4.78 15.39
N ASP A 301 13.60 -4.02 14.50
CA ASP A 301 14.87 -3.34 14.72
C ASP A 301 14.60 -1.99 15.39
N GLU A 302 14.87 -1.91 16.69
CA GLU A 302 14.64 -0.72 17.52
C GLU A 302 15.46 0.50 17.06
N GLU A 303 16.66 0.29 16.52
CA GLU A 303 17.48 1.39 16.03
C GLU A 303 16.90 1.94 14.72
N MET A 304 16.51 1.05 13.80
CA MET A 304 15.83 1.45 12.57
C MET A 304 14.47 2.09 12.88
N TYR A 305 13.70 1.54 13.80
CA TYR A 305 12.43 2.12 14.24
C TYR A 305 12.64 3.57 14.68
N LYS A 306 13.54 3.82 15.64
CA LYS A 306 13.84 5.18 16.13
C LYS A 306 14.34 6.07 15.00
N LYS A 307 15.30 5.60 14.19
CA LYS A 307 15.89 6.39 13.10
C LYS A 307 14.87 6.80 12.04
N ARG A 308 13.86 5.97 11.77
CA ARG A 308 12.91 6.15 10.67
C ARG A 308 11.56 6.74 11.11
N THR A 309 11.21 6.71 12.39
CA THR A 309 9.97 7.31 12.91
C THR A 309 10.20 8.59 13.71
N LEU A 310 11.41 8.83 14.22
CA LEU A 310 11.72 10.03 14.99
C LEU A 310 11.82 11.25 14.06
N VAL A 311 10.91 12.20 14.26
CA VAL A 311 11.02 13.55 13.69
C VAL A 311 11.83 14.39 14.66
N THR A 312 13.09 14.68 14.33
CA THR A 312 14.01 15.48 15.16
C THR A 312 13.91 16.99 14.90
N SER A 313 13.15 17.39 13.87
CA SER A 313 12.96 18.77 13.47
C SER A 313 11.60 19.28 13.93
N GLN A 314 11.52 20.54 14.37
CA GLN A 314 10.24 21.23 14.59
C GLN A 314 9.64 21.80 13.28
N ARG A 315 10.08 21.29 12.13
CA ARG A 315 9.65 21.73 10.80
C ARG A 315 9.04 20.55 10.05
N ALA A 316 8.03 20.85 9.23
CA ALA A 316 7.48 19.93 8.25
C ALA A 316 7.58 20.59 6.88
N HIS A 317 8.07 19.85 5.89
CA HIS A 317 8.11 20.30 4.51
C HIS A 317 6.89 19.78 3.75
N PHE A 318 6.33 20.64 2.91
CA PHE A 318 5.22 20.28 2.03
C PHE A 318 5.70 20.28 0.60
N HIS A 319 5.35 19.23 -0.12
CA HIS A 319 5.52 19.21 -1.55
C HIS A 319 4.19 19.58 -2.20
N PHE A 320 4.22 20.46 -3.20
CA PHE A 320 3.02 20.85 -3.95
C PHE A 320 3.22 20.52 -5.42
N PHE A 321 2.29 19.75 -5.97
CA PHE A 321 2.19 19.50 -7.41
C PHE A 321 0.89 20.14 -7.89
N GLY A 322 0.98 21.08 -8.84
CA GLY A 322 -0.19 21.75 -9.42
C GLY A 322 0.05 23.22 -9.77
N LEU A 323 -0.66 23.68 -10.80
CA LEU A 323 -0.66 25.08 -11.23
C LEU A 323 -1.35 25.95 -10.18
N SER A 324 -0.83 27.16 -10.00
CA SER A 324 -1.27 28.23 -9.10
C SER A 324 -2.68 28.78 -9.37
N SER A 325 -3.58 27.99 -9.94
CA SER A 325 -4.90 28.43 -10.39
C SER A 325 -5.95 27.31 -10.29
N GLY A 326 -6.47 27.09 -9.08
CA GLY A 326 -7.88 26.72 -8.86
C GLY A 326 -8.41 25.37 -9.36
N GLU A 327 -7.60 24.46 -9.91
CA GLU A 327 -8.07 23.09 -10.22
C GLU A 327 -8.19 22.23 -8.95
N GLY A 328 -9.24 21.39 -8.91
CA GLY A 328 -9.88 20.89 -7.70
C GLY A 328 -9.02 19.96 -6.84
N LEU A 329 -8.63 20.48 -5.67
CA LEU A 329 -8.13 19.71 -4.53
C LEU A 329 -9.04 18.51 -4.22
N ARG A 330 -8.47 17.42 -3.69
CA ARG A 330 -9.23 16.23 -3.26
C ARG A 330 -10.37 16.62 -2.31
N HIS A 331 -11.57 16.14 -2.63
CA HIS A 331 -12.70 16.23 -1.72
C HIS A 331 -12.54 15.20 -0.61
N ILE A 332 -12.37 15.68 0.63
CA ILE A 332 -12.38 14.82 1.81
C ILE A 332 -13.81 14.35 2.04
N LYS A 333 -14.00 13.03 2.11
CA LYS A 333 -15.28 12.37 2.38
C LYS A 333 -15.03 10.97 2.91
N MET A 334 -16.06 10.38 3.51
CA MET A 334 -16.15 8.95 3.75
C MET A 334 -16.90 8.27 2.60
N GLN A 335 -16.70 6.98 2.40
CA GLN A 335 -17.50 6.17 1.48
C GLN A 335 -18.35 5.15 2.22
N VAL A 336 -19.63 5.08 1.85
CA VAL A 336 -20.56 4.02 2.25
C VAL A 336 -21.33 3.60 1.00
N HIS A 337 -21.34 2.31 0.72
CA HIS A 337 -21.99 1.73 -0.47
C HIS A 337 -21.59 2.42 -1.80
N GLY A 338 -20.31 2.76 -1.95
CA GLY A 338 -19.77 3.41 -3.14
C GLY A 338 -20.12 4.91 -3.24
N MET A 339 -20.95 5.42 -2.33
CA MET A 339 -21.40 6.79 -2.29
C MET A 339 -20.69 7.59 -1.19
N ALA A 340 -20.66 8.91 -1.36
CA ALA A 340 -20.14 9.80 -0.33
C ALA A 340 -21.06 9.74 0.89
N ASP A 341 -20.52 9.35 2.04
CA ASP A 341 -21.24 9.42 3.31
C ASP A 341 -21.07 10.84 3.88
N LEU A 342 -22.21 11.52 4.02
CA LEU A 342 -22.30 12.89 4.54
C LEU A 342 -22.56 12.92 6.06
N VAL A 343 -22.90 11.78 6.65
CA VAL A 343 -23.23 11.63 8.07
C VAL A 343 -21.97 11.29 8.87
N ARG A 344 -21.17 10.32 8.41
CA ARG A 344 -19.93 9.95 9.09
C ARG A 344 -18.84 10.99 8.89
N LYS A 345 -18.19 11.34 9.99
CA LYS A 345 -17.13 12.34 10.02
C LYS A 345 -15.82 11.72 9.51
N PRO A 346 -15.17 12.31 8.50
CA PRO A 346 -13.82 11.91 8.13
C PRO A 346 -12.86 12.21 9.30
N LYS A 347 -11.87 11.33 9.50
CA LYS A 347 -10.81 11.54 10.48
C LYS A 347 -9.65 12.28 9.84
N ILE A 348 -9.18 13.32 10.51
CA ILE A 348 -8.05 14.14 10.10
C ILE A 348 -6.98 14.02 11.19
N HIS A 349 -5.74 13.76 10.78
CA HIS A 349 -4.64 13.67 11.73
C HIS A 349 -4.34 15.02 12.37
N LYS A 350 -4.02 15.06 13.67
CA LYS A 350 -3.77 16.29 14.43
C LYS A 350 -2.69 17.21 13.84
N LEU A 351 -1.75 16.64 13.08
CA LEU A 351 -0.71 17.38 12.35
C LEU A 351 -1.31 18.53 11.52
N TYR A 352 -2.50 18.34 10.92
CA TYR A 352 -3.23 19.42 10.25
C TYR A 352 -3.42 20.65 11.15
N TYR A 353 -3.87 20.42 12.39
CA TYR A 353 -4.17 21.47 13.35
C TYR A 353 -2.90 22.19 13.81
N ASP A 354 -1.85 21.40 14.09
CA ASP A 354 -0.52 21.91 14.45
C ASP A 354 0.04 22.84 13.36
N LEU A 355 -0.16 22.47 12.09
CA LEU A 355 0.28 23.26 10.94
C LEU A 355 -0.56 24.51 10.72
N CYS A 356 -1.89 24.44 10.88
CA CYS A 356 -2.76 25.61 10.79
C CYS A 356 -2.52 26.63 11.91
N GLY A 357 -2.17 26.15 13.10
CA GLY A 357 -1.81 26.99 14.25
C GLY A 357 -0.38 27.54 14.19
N SER A 358 0.48 27.01 13.32
CA SER A 358 1.85 27.46 13.18
C SER A 358 1.95 28.83 12.53
N HIS A 359 2.66 29.74 13.20
CA HIS A 359 3.00 31.06 12.67
C HIS A 359 4.33 31.07 11.92
N GLU A 360 4.94 29.91 11.66
CA GLU A 360 6.27 29.77 11.04
C GLU A 360 6.26 28.91 9.78
N THR A 361 5.20 29.01 8.97
CA THR A 361 5.12 28.32 7.67
C THR A 361 5.67 29.19 6.54
N TYR A 362 6.60 28.63 5.76
CA TYR A 362 7.27 29.31 4.64
C TYR A 362 7.21 28.45 3.38
N SER A 363 6.91 29.08 2.25
CA SER A 363 7.01 28.52 0.92
C SER A 363 8.32 28.98 0.29
N MET A 364 9.11 28.05 -0.22
CA MET A 364 10.36 28.36 -0.93
C MET A 364 10.07 28.45 -2.42
N VAL A 365 10.16 29.66 -2.98
CA VAL A 365 9.91 29.88 -4.40
C VAL A 365 11.23 30.19 -5.10
N LYS A 366 11.57 29.39 -6.11
CA LYS A 366 12.75 29.59 -6.95
C LYS A 366 12.40 30.42 -8.18
N PHE A 367 13.10 31.54 -8.35
CA PHE A 367 13.05 32.40 -9.53
C PHE A 367 14.44 32.43 -10.18
N GLY A 368 14.67 31.54 -11.15
CA GLY A 368 15.99 31.36 -11.74
C GLY A 368 17.00 30.84 -10.71
N LYS A 369 18.07 31.60 -10.44
CA LYS A 369 19.08 31.28 -9.42
C LYS A 369 18.75 31.82 -8.03
N VAL A 370 17.65 32.56 -7.87
CA VAL A 370 17.27 33.20 -6.61
C VAL A 370 16.19 32.37 -5.93
N GLU A 371 16.36 32.12 -4.65
CA GLU A 371 15.37 31.44 -3.81
C GLU A 371 14.83 32.43 -2.79
N ARG A 372 13.50 32.52 -2.69
CA ARG A 372 12.82 33.41 -1.75
C ARG A 372 11.89 32.63 -0.85
N ALA A 373 12.03 32.83 0.46
CA ALA A 373 11.06 32.37 1.45
C ALA A 373 9.87 33.34 1.50
N ILE A 374 8.67 32.82 1.29
CA ILE A 374 7.42 33.55 1.40
C ILE A 374 6.64 32.95 2.55
N LYS A 375 6.37 33.76 3.58
CA LYS A 375 5.51 33.34 4.68
C LYS A 375 4.09 33.14 4.16
N PHE A 376 3.47 32.02 4.47
CA PHE A 376 2.07 31.77 4.18
C PHE A 376 1.37 31.26 5.44
N GLN A 377 0.05 31.03 5.36
CA GLN A 377 -0.67 30.29 6.39
C GLN A 377 -1.20 29.01 5.74
N TYR A 378 -0.84 27.85 6.31
CA TYR A 378 -1.38 26.59 5.82
C TYR A 378 -2.88 26.52 6.12
N MET A 379 -3.68 26.51 5.06
CA MET A 379 -5.15 26.48 5.14
C MET A 379 -5.72 25.66 3.98
N PRO A 380 -5.69 24.32 4.07
CA PRO A 380 -6.13 23.46 2.98
C PRO A 380 -7.65 23.63 2.76
N PHE A 381 -8.02 23.89 1.50
CA PHE A 381 -9.38 24.29 1.13
C PHE A 381 -10.42 23.18 1.37
N ASN A 382 -10.01 21.93 1.15
CA ASN A 382 -10.81 20.72 1.37
C ASN A 382 -11.26 20.52 2.82
N VAL A 383 -10.52 21.00 3.83
CA VAL A 383 -10.97 20.92 5.22
C VAL A 383 -11.99 22.03 5.52
N LYS A 384 -11.85 23.21 4.91
CA LYS A 384 -12.83 24.30 5.04
C LYS A 384 -14.21 23.88 4.53
N THR A 385 -14.28 23.11 3.46
CA THR A 385 -15.56 22.63 2.90
C THR A 385 -16.31 21.69 3.83
N LEU A 386 -15.62 21.04 4.78
CA LEU A 386 -16.24 20.20 5.80
C LEU A 386 -16.98 21.02 6.87
N LYS A 387 -16.75 22.34 6.98
CA LYS A 387 -17.40 23.24 7.96
C LYS A 387 -17.37 22.71 9.41
N GLY A 388 -16.28 22.07 9.81
CA GLY A 388 -16.13 21.48 11.15
C GLY A 388 -16.73 20.07 11.31
N ASN A 389 -17.29 19.48 10.26
CA ASN A 389 -17.82 18.12 10.27
C ASN A 389 -16.70 17.09 10.00
N PHE A 390 -15.74 16.99 10.92
CA PHE A 390 -14.66 16.00 10.91
C PHE A 390 -14.23 15.67 12.35
N GLU A 391 -13.47 14.59 12.51
CA GLU A 391 -12.86 14.17 13.78
C GLU A 391 -11.35 14.39 13.72
N ILE A 392 -10.73 14.87 14.80
CA ILE A 392 -9.27 14.93 14.92
C ILE A 392 -8.77 13.69 15.64
N VAL A 393 -7.75 13.04 15.07
CA VAL A 393 -7.12 11.84 15.65
C VAL A 393 -5.61 12.03 15.87
N GLU A 394 -5.08 11.35 16.90
CA GLU A 394 -3.68 11.49 17.36
C GLU A 394 -2.70 10.38 16.94
#